data_AF-A0A1V2QT67-F1
#
_entry.id   AF-A0A1V2QT67-F1
#
_cell.length_a   1.000
_cell.length_b   1.000
_cell.length_c   1.000
_cell.angle_alpha   90.00
_cell.angle_beta   90.00
_cell.angle_gamma   90.00
#
_symmetry.space_group_name_H-M   'P 1'
#
loop_
_entity.id
_entity.type
_entity.pdbx_description
1 polymer ?
#
loop_
_entity_poly.entity_id
_entity_poly.type
_entity_poly.pdbx_seq_one_letter_code
_entity_poly.pdbx_strand_id
1 'polypeptide(L)'
;MNSVDDLCDLIRAILADTSAPADVDIEPQTALLVSGLLDSLTIMRIATRIEETAGVAFPESEVVAANFRTPQTLWALVETLRAEKSAVTR
;
A
#
# COMPACT_ATOMS: atom_id res chain seq x y z
N MET A 1 -8.72 3.12 7.80
CA MET A 1 -8.73 2.47 6.47
C MET A 1 -9.32 1.07 6.61
N ASN A 2 -10.39 0.76 5.86
CA ASN A 2 -11.20 -0.44 6.05
C ASN A 2 -11.43 -1.27 4.77
N SER A 3 -11.06 -0.78 3.59
CA SER A 3 -11.19 -1.52 2.32
C SER A 3 -9.99 -1.32 1.39
N VAL A 4 -9.94 -2.12 0.33
CA VAL A 4 -8.96 -1.93 -0.77
C VAL A 4 -9.19 -0.61 -1.51
N ASP A 5 -10.43 -0.12 -1.58
CA ASP A 5 -10.75 1.18 -2.20
C ASP A 5 -10.09 2.34 -1.43
N ASP A 6 -10.17 2.33 -0.09
CA ASP A 6 -9.46 3.31 0.75
C ASP A 6 -7.94 3.28 0.49
N LEU A 7 -7.39 2.09 0.25
CA LEU A 7 -5.97 1.92 -0.08
C LEU A 7 -5.65 2.48 -1.48
N CYS A 8 -6.51 2.25 -2.47
CA CYS A 8 -6.38 2.84 -3.79
C CYS A 8 -6.37 4.36 -3.71
N ASP A 9 -7.28 4.96 -2.94
CA ASP A 9 -7.35 6.41 -2.74
C ASP A 9 -6.11 6.97 -2.04
N LEU A 10 -5.60 6.25 -1.04
CA LEU A 10 -4.33 6.59 -0.38
C LEU A 10 -3.16 6.58 -1.36
N ILE A 11 -3.07 5.54 -2.20
CA ILE A 11 -2.00 5.42 -3.21
C ILE A 11 -2.13 6.56 -4.23
N ARG A 12 -3.33 6.86 -4.73
CA ARG A 12 -3.59 8.00 -5.63
C ARG A 12 -3.12 9.32 -5.02
N ALA A 13 -3.46 9.57 -3.75
CA ALA A 13 -3.05 10.78 -3.04
C ALA A 13 -1.52 10.90 -2.94
N ILE A 14 -0.82 9.81 -2.64
CA ILE A 14 0.65 9.81 -2.58
C ILE A 14 1.26 10.02 -3.96
N LEU A 15 0.71 9.38 -5.01
CA LEU A 15 1.19 9.53 -6.38
C LEU A 15 1.01 10.96 -6.91
N ALA A 16 -0.10 11.61 -6.58
CA ALA A 16 -0.37 13.00 -6.92
C ALA A 16 0.69 13.96 -6.34
N ASP A 17 1.23 13.68 -5.15
CA ASP A 17 2.33 14.45 -4.56
C ASP A 17 3.66 14.30 -5.33
N THR A 18 3.85 13.18 -6.06
CA THR A 18 5.12 12.79 -6.71
C THR A 18 5.24 13.17 -8.19
N SER A 19 4.30 13.97 -8.73
CA SER A 19 4.22 14.38 -10.16
C SER A 19 3.62 13.35 -11.13
N ALA A 20 2.93 12.31 -10.65
CA ALA A 20 2.06 11.54 -11.53
C ALA A 20 0.87 12.41 -11.98
N PRO A 21 0.32 12.24 -13.20
CA PRO A 21 -0.90 12.94 -13.59
C PRO A 21 -2.00 12.62 -12.56
N ALA A 22 -2.67 13.66 -12.06
CA ALA A 22 -3.66 13.57 -10.98
C ALA A 22 -4.89 12.68 -11.31
N ASP A 23 -4.95 12.15 -12.54
CA ASP A 23 -6.05 11.39 -13.11
C ASP A 23 -5.68 9.91 -13.38
N VAL A 24 -4.64 9.39 -12.72
CA VAL A 24 -4.35 7.94 -12.80
C VAL A 24 -5.44 7.18 -12.04
N ASP A 25 -6.21 6.41 -12.78
CA ASP A 25 -7.18 5.50 -12.20
C ASP A 25 -6.48 4.28 -11.60
N ILE A 26 -6.55 4.16 -10.27
CA ILE A 26 -5.94 3.07 -9.49
C ILE A 26 -7.06 2.14 -9.05
N GLU A 27 -7.24 1.06 -9.79
CA GLU A 27 -8.13 -0.03 -9.42
C GLU A 27 -7.38 -1.08 -8.59
N PRO A 28 -8.09 -1.95 -7.83
CA PRO A 28 -7.46 -2.98 -7.02
C PRO A 28 -6.50 -3.90 -7.79
N GLN A 29 -6.75 -4.12 -9.08
CA GLN A 29 -5.92 -4.95 -9.97
C GLN A 29 -4.89 -4.15 -10.78
N THR A 30 -4.83 -2.82 -10.64
CA THR A 30 -3.90 -1.97 -11.38
C THR A 30 -2.45 -2.32 -11.01
N ALA A 31 -1.64 -2.58 -12.03
CA ALA A 31 -0.22 -2.86 -11.87
C ALA A 31 0.57 -1.56 -11.57
N LEU A 32 0.98 -1.37 -10.32
CA LEU A 32 1.65 -0.16 -9.86
C LEU A 32 3.15 -0.13 -10.21
N LEU A 33 3.77 -1.31 -10.26
CA LEU A 33 5.20 -1.43 -10.61
C LEU A 33 5.44 -1.34 -12.12
N VAL A 34 4.58 -1.97 -12.91
CA VAL A 34 4.78 -2.07 -14.37
C VAL A 34 4.62 -0.72 -15.05
N SER A 35 3.81 0.16 -14.44
CA SER A 35 3.58 1.52 -14.89
C SER A 35 4.72 2.49 -14.55
N GLY A 36 5.73 2.06 -13.78
CA GLY A 36 6.83 2.93 -13.32
C GLY A 36 6.37 4.02 -12.35
N LEU A 37 5.18 3.89 -11.76
CA LEU A 37 4.59 4.88 -10.86
C LEU A 37 5.19 4.82 -9.44
N LEU A 38 5.74 3.67 -9.05
CA LEU A 38 6.27 3.43 -7.72
C LEU A 38 7.80 3.45 -7.70
N ASP A 39 8.36 4.52 -7.16
CA ASP A 39 9.77 4.57 -6.75
C ASP A 39 9.96 4.01 -5.33
N SER A 40 11.20 3.68 -4.95
CA SER A 40 11.54 3.18 -3.61
C SER A 40 11.07 4.11 -2.48
N LEU A 41 11.16 5.43 -2.70
CA LEU A 41 10.65 6.42 -1.76
C LEU A 41 9.13 6.38 -1.64
N THR A 42 8.43 6.21 -2.77
CA THR A 42 6.97 6.11 -2.81
C THR A 42 6.48 4.85 -2.10
N ILE A 43 7.16 3.72 -2.29
CA ILE A 43 6.88 2.47 -1.57
C ILE A 43 6.99 2.68 -0.06
N MET A 44 8.07 3.31 0.40
CA MET A 44 8.25 3.63 1.83
C MET A 44 7.15 4.54 2.36
N ARG A 45 6.77 5.60 1.62
CA ARG A 45 5.67 6.52 2.00
C ARG A 45 4.33 5.79 2.12
N ILE A 46 4.04 4.88 1.18
CA ILE A 46 2.82 4.05 1.21
C ILE A 46 2.83 3.16 2.45
N ALA A 47 3.92 2.44 2.69
CA ALA A 47 4.05 1.55 3.85
C ALA A 47 3.78 2.33 5.15
N THR A 48 4.49 3.43 5.39
CA THR A 48 4.30 4.27 6.58
C THR A 48 2.87 4.79 6.72
N ARG A 49 2.26 5.28 5.63
CA ARG A 49 0.88 5.78 5.71
C ARG A 49 -0.13 4.67 6.00
N ILE A 50 0.12 3.46 5.50
CA ILE A 50 -0.69 2.29 5.84
C ILE A 50 -0.52 1.95 7.32
N GLU A 51 0.70 1.92 7.85
CA GLU A 51 0.94 1.67 9.29
C GLU A 51 0.17 2.67 10.17
N GLU A 52 0.23 3.96 9.83
CA GLU A 52 -0.49 5.02 10.54
C GLU A 52 -2.01 4.87 10.48
N THR A 53 -2.56 4.53 9.31
CA THR A 53 -4.01 4.52 9.06
C THR A 53 -4.69 3.18 9.33
N ALA A 54 -3.95 2.08 9.27
CA ALA A 54 -4.39 0.72 9.54
C ALA A 54 -3.94 0.21 10.92
N GLY A 55 -2.99 0.89 11.56
CA GLY A 55 -2.42 0.49 12.84
C GLY A 55 -1.66 -0.84 12.76
N VAL A 56 -1.07 -1.17 11.61
CA VAL A 56 -0.20 -2.34 11.42
C VAL A 56 1.27 -1.91 11.47
N ALA A 57 2.19 -2.88 11.57
CA ALA A 57 3.61 -2.65 11.35
C ALA A 57 4.03 -3.46 10.12
N PHE A 58 4.74 -2.82 9.20
CA PHE A 58 5.32 -3.44 8.02
C PHE A 58 6.75 -3.89 8.34
N PRO A 59 7.04 -5.19 8.32
CA PRO A 59 8.41 -5.67 8.40
C PRO A 59 9.22 -5.18 7.19
N GLU A 60 10.51 -4.87 7.38
CA GLU A 60 11.41 -4.52 6.26
C GLU A 60 11.42 -5.60 5.17
N SER A 61 11.25 -6.88 5.54
CA SER A 61 11.15 -8.00 4.59
C SER A 61 9.89 -7.95 3.71
N GLU A 62 8.83 -7.28 4.17
CA GLU A 62 7.57 -7.14 3.45
C GLU A 62 7.50 -5.85 2.62
N VAL A 63 8.41 -4.89 2.86
CA VAL A 63 8.56 -3.66 2.06
C VAL A 63 9.34 -3.96 0.78
N VAL A 64 8.79 -4.87 -0.04
CA VAL A 64 9.39 -5.32 -1.30
C VAL A 64 8.43 -5.11 -2.45
N ALA A 65 8.96 -4.79 -3.63
CA ALA A 65 8.17 -4.51 -4.82
C ALA A 65 7.04 -5.54 -5.06
N ALA A 66 7.30 -6.83 -4.85
CA ALA A 66 6.31 -7.91 -5.04
C ALA A 66 4.97 -7.66 -4.30
N ASN A 67 5.02 -7.15 -3.07
CA ASN A 67 3.84 -6.86 -2.25
C ASN A 67 3.11 -5.58 -2.70
N PHE A 68 3.81 -4.69 -3.40
CA PHE A 68 3.30 -3.43 -3.94
C PHE A 68 2.95 -3.55 -5.42
N ARG A 69 2.84 -4.77 -5.96
CA ARG A 69 2.55 -5.00 -7.39
C ARG A 69 1.17 -4.46 -7.77
N THR A 70 0.17 -4.68 -6.91
CA THR A 70 -1.21 -4.19 -7.07
C THR A 70 -1.78 -3.78 -5.71
N PRO A 71 -2.75 -2.84 -5.64
CA PRO A 71 -3.41 -2.51 -4.39
C PRO A 71 -4.08 -3.72 -3.73
N GLN A 72 -4.64 -4.66 -4.50
CA GLN A 72 -5.22 -5.89 -3.98
C GLN A 72 -4.17 -6.77 -3.26
N THR A 73 -2.99 -6.96 -3.85
CA THR A 73 -1.90 -7.72 -3.21
C THR A 73 -1.48 -7.08 -1.90
N LEU A 74 -1.33 -5.75 -1.91
CA LEU A 74 -0.94 -5.00 -0.72
C LEU A 74 -2.02 -5.06 0.36
N TRP A 75 -3.30 -4.99 -0.02
CA TRP A 75 -4.41 -5.11 0.92
C TRP A 75 -4.43 -6.48 1.61
N ALA A 76 -4.23 -7.56 0.87
CA ALA A 76 -4.17 -8.91 1.44
C ALA A 76 -3.04 -9.06 2.49
N LEU A 77 -1.89 -8.42 2.22
CA LEU A 77 -0.80 -8.35 3.19
C LEU A 77 -1.20 -7.54 4.44
N VAL A 78 -1.85 -6.39 4.27
CA VAL A 78 -2.36 -5.59 5.40
C VAL A 78 -3.33 -6.39 6.27
N GLU A 79 -4.26 -7.14 5.66
CA GLU A 79 -5.18 -8.00 6.41
C GLU A 79 -4.44 -9.09 7.19
N THR A 80 -3.41 -9.68 6.58
CA THR A 80 -2.54 -10.67 7.23
C THR A 80 -1.84 -10.07 8.44
N LEU A 81 -1.21 -8.90 8.29
CA LEU A 81 -0.52 -8.18 9.36
C LEU A 81 -1.47 -7.77 10.51
N ARG A 82 -2.72 -7.40 10.19
CA ARG A 82 -3.76 -7.12 11.21
C ARG A 82 -4.11 -8.35 12.03
N ALA A 83 -4.25 -9.50 11.36
CA ALA A 83 -4.53 -10.77 12.02
C ALA A 83 -3.36 -11.19 12.93
N GLU A 84 -2.13 -11.06 12.46
CA GLU A 84 -0.92 -11.39 13.22
C GLU A 84 -0.73 -10.48 14.45
N LYS A 85 -0.92 -9.16 14.30
CA LYS A 85 -0.90 -8.22 15.43
C LYS A 85 -1.88 -8.62 16.54
N SER A 86 -3.05 -9.09 16.14
CA SER A 86 -4.10 -9.56 17.07
C SER A 86 -3.70 -10.86 17.77
N ALA A 87 -2.89 -11.71 17.13
CA ALA A 87 -2.41 -12.97 17.70
C ALA A 87 -1.20 -12.81 18.64
N VAL A 88 -0.30 -11.87 18.35
CA VAL A 88 0.91 -11.60 19.17
C VAL A 88 0.62 -10.90 20.50
N THR A 89 -0.54 -10.26 20.64
CA THR A 89 -0.95 -9.55 21.88
C THR A 89 -1.64 -10.48 22.90
N ARG A 90 -1.51 -11.81 22.79
CA ARG A 90 -2.19 -12.79 23.66
C ARG A 90 -1.23 -13.68 24.42
#